data_AF-A0A7S2NES5-F1
#
_entry.id   AF-A0A7S2NES5-F1
#
_cell.length_a   1.000
_cell.length_b   1.000
_cell.length_c   1.000
_cell.angle_alpha   90.00
_cell.angle_beta   90.00
_cell.angle_gamma   90.00
#
_symmetry.space_group_name_H-M   'P 1'
#
loop_
_entity.id
_entity.type
_entity.pdbx_description
1 polymer ?
#
loop_
_entity_poly.entity_id
_entity_poly.type
_entity_poly.pdbx_seq_one_letter_code
_entity_poly.pdbx_strand_id
1 'polypeptide(L)'
;MRLSRMRSVVAITWKRHAFVLGSALTGTKTCIADILVQTQYEGCESIDWRRNFVFSSFGLCYLGAFQYVQYTLWFPRLFPGTGAISVGKRVAFDQIINTGMWYYPLFYVVQNMVMTSRFDTRTAREGLTRYRANVVADMTNCWKLWVPMQVINFSLVPVHLRVPFAAGVSFVWSCILSALRGDMKPIEVSGDMIMKPIKVE
;
A
#
# COMPACT_ATOMS: atom_id res chain seq x y z
N MET A 1 21.69 -35.48 -2.04
CA MET A 1 20.34 -35.88 -2.51
C MET A 1 19.18 -35.37 -1.62
N ARG A 2 19.29 -35.33 -0.28
CA ARG A 2 18.24 -34.76 0.62
C ARG A 2 18.06 -33.23 0.48
N LEU A 3 19.15 -32.47 0.36
CA LEU A 3 19.12 -31.00 0.23
C LEU A 3 18.44 -30.52 -1.07
N SER A 4 18.59 -31.25 -2.18
CA SER A 4 17.94 -30.90 -3.44
C SER A 4 16.43 -31.19 -3.39
N ARG A 5 16.00 -32.33 -2.83
CA ARG A 5 14.57 -32.63 -2.60
C ARG A 5 13.92 -31.63 -1.65
N MET A 6 14.61 -31.22 -0.59
CA MET A 6 14.09 -30.24 0.37
C MET A 6 13.94 -28.85 -0.27
N ARG A 7 14.92 -28.41 -1.08
CA ARG A 7 14.81 -27.18 -1.90
C ARG A 7 13.65 -27.24 -2.90
N SER A 8 13.43 -28.39 -3.54
CA SER A 8 12.31 -28.58 -4.48
C SER A 8 10.94 -28.58 -3.80
N VAL A 9 10.80 -29.24 -2.65
CA VAL A 9 9.54 -29.24 -1.88
C VAL A 9 9.25 -27.85 -1.34
N VAL A 10 10.24 -27.16 -0.77
CA VAL A 10 10.08 -25.77 -0.32
C VAL A 10 9.71 -24.86 -1.49
N ALA A 11 10.34 -24.98 -2.65
CA ALA A 11 10.02 -24.18 -3.83
C ALA A 11 8.62 -24.44 -4.39
N ILE A 12 8.14 -25.69 -4.35
CA ILE A 12 6.80 -26.08 -4.80
C ILE A 12 5.73 -25.58 -3.80
N THR A 13 5.96 -25.76 -2.51
CA THR A 13 5.10 -25.25 -1.44
C THR A 13 5.04 -23.72 -1.48
N TRP A 14 6.16 -23.05 -1.69
CA TRP A 14 6.22 -21.59 -1.83
C TRP A 14 5.38 -21.09 -3.01
N LYS A 15 5.47 -21.74 -4.18
CA LYS A 15 4.64 -21.40 -5.34
C LYS A 15 3.16 -21.66 -5.10
N ARG A 16 2.82 -22.74 -4.39
CA ARG A 16 1.43 -23.14 -4.12
C ARG A 16 0.76 -22.25 -3.07
N HIS A 17 1.53 -21.65 -2.15
CA HIS A 17 1.04 -20.77 -1.10
C HIS A 17 1.41 -19.29 -1.27
N ALA A 18 2.06 -18.90 -2.38
CA ALA A 18 2.50 -17.52 -2.62
C ALA A 18 1.39 -16.49 -2.49
N PHE A 19 0.17 -16.82 -2.93
CA PHE A 19 -1.01 -15.97 -2.77
C PHE A 19 -1.38 -15.76 -1.30
N VAL A 20 -1.52 -16.85 -0.54
CA VAL A 20 -1.94 -16.80 0.88
C VAL A 20 -0.87 -16.14 1.73
N LEU A 21 0.39 -16.53 1.54
CA LEU A 21 1.52 -15.96 2.26
C LEU A 21 1.72 -14.49 1.90
N GLY A 22 1.65 -14.13 0.62
CA GLY A 22 1.74 -12.74 0.17
C GLY A 22 0.65 -11.87 0.81
N SER A 23 -0.59 -12.37 0.82
CA SER A 23 -1.73 -11.63 1.39
C SER A 23 -1.67 -11.51 2.91
N ALA A 24 -1.28 -12.57 3.60
CA ALA A 24 -1.07 -12.52 5.04
C ALA A 24 0.06 -11.55 5.40
N LEU A 25 1.18 -11.61 4.68
CA LEU A 25 2.33 -10.74 4.91
C LEU A 25 1.97 -9.27 4.68
N THR A 26 1.23 -8.93 3.62
CA THR A 26 0.83 -7.53 3.38
C THR A 26 -0.15 -7.03 4.43
N GLY A 27 -1.10 -7.86 4.88
CA GLY A 27 -2.02 -7.51 5.97
C GLY A 27 -1.30 -7.31 7.31
N THR A 28 -0.40 -8.21 7.69
CA THR A 28 0.41 -8.06 8.91
C THR A 28 1.34 -6.84 8.81
N LYS A 29 1.96 -6.62 7.65
CA LYS A 29 2.83 -5.45 7.40
C LYS A 29 2.07 -4.15 7.63
N THR A 30 0.88 -3.99 7.07
CA THR A 30 0.11 -2.75 7.23
C THR A 30 -0.47 -2.60 8.64
N CYS A 31 -0.81 -3.71 9.31
CA CYS A 31 -1.19 -3.72 10.73
C CYS A 31 -0.07 -3.13 11.60
N ILE A 32 1.16 -3.66 11.46
CA ILE A 32 2.33 -3.22 12.23
C ILE A 32 2.66 -1.76 11.91
N ALA A 33 2.66 -1.39 10.61
CA ALA A 33 2.95 -0.03 10.19
C ALA A 33 2.02 0.99 10.86
N ASP A 34 0.73 0.69 10.91
CA ASP A 34 -0.26 1.58 11.51
C ASP A 34 -0.14 1.63 13.05
N ILE A 35 0.10 0.51 13.73
CA ILE A 35 0.35 0.50 15.19
C ILE A 35 1.59 1.33 15.54
N LEU A 36 2.67 1.21 14.75
CA LEU A 36 3.88 1.98 14.96
C LEU A 36 3.63 3.48 14.78
N VAL A 37 2.85 3.86 13.77
CA VAL A 37 2.50 5.27 13.58
C VAL A 37 1.68 5.79 14.75
N GLN A 38 0.63 5.08 15.15
CA GLN A 38 -0.21 5.50 16.27
C GLN A 38 0.58 5.63 17.58
N THR A 39 1.46 4.67 17.87
CA THR A 39 2.20 4.65 19.14
C THR A 39 3.45 5.52 19.14
N GLN A 40 4.28 5.46 18.09
CA GLN A 40 5.60 6.11 18.08
C GLN A 40 5.59 7.48 17.40
N TYR A 41 4.77 7.67 16.37
CA TYR A 41 4.73 8.93 15.62
C TYR A 41 3.66 9.89 16.16
N GLU A 42 2.46 9.37 16.45
CA GLU A 42 1.34 10.16 16.96
C GLU A 42 1.34 10.25 18.49
N GLY A 43 1.99 9.29 19.18
CA GLY A 43 2.07 9.26 20.64
C GLY A 43 0.73 8.94 21.30
N CYS A 44 -0.15 8.19 20.64
CA CYS A 44 -1.46 7.83 21.18
C CYS A 44 -1.33 6.87 22.36
N GLU A 45 -1.97 7.19 23.49
CA GLU A 45 -2.02 6.32 24.68
C GLU A 45 -2.80 5.03 24.43
N SER A 46 -3.74 5.05 23.49
CA SER A 46 -4.57 3.90 23.10
C SER A 46 -4.59 3.70 21.59
N ILE A 47 -4.55 2.45 21.15
CA ILE A 47 -4.63 2.09 19.72
C ILE A 47 -6.07 2.19 19.23
N ASP A 48 -6.30 2.96 18.16
CA ASP A 48 -7.50 2.92 17.35
C ASP A 48 -7.51 1.64 16.50
N TRP A 49 -8.20 0.64 17.02
CA TRP A 49 -8.37 -0.66 16.36
C TRP A 49 -9.26 -0.58 15.10
N ARG A 50 -10.13 0.43 14.96
CA ARG A 50 -10.94 0.61 13.75
C ARG A 50 -10.07 1.09 12.60
N ARG A 51 -9.23 2.09 12.84
CA ARG A 51 -8.20 2.52 11.89
C ARG A 51 -7.27 1.36 11.54
N ASN A 52 -6.79 0.63 12.55
CA ASN A 52 -5.91 -0.51 12.30
C ASN A 52 -6.57 -1.60 11.47
N PHE A 53 -7.86 -1.85 11.68
CA PHE A 53 -8.65 -2.78 10.88
C PHE A 53 -8.74 -2.33 9.41
N VAL A 54 -8.90 -1.02 9.13
CA VAL A 54 -8.85 -0.49 7.75
C VAL A 54 -7.52 -0.85 7.10
N PHE A 55 -6.39 -0.51 7.74
CA PHE A 55 -5.06 -0.77 7.17
C PHE A 55 -4.79 -2.27 7.00
N SER A 56 -5.16 -3.09 7.97
CA SER A 56 -4.91 -4.54 7.97
C SER A 56 -5.76 -5.24 6.91
N SER A 57 -7.06 -4.95 6.86
CA SER A 57 -7.98 -5.54 5.87
C SER A 57 -7.67 -5.08 4.45
N PHE A 58 -7.34 -3.79 4.26
CA PHE A 58 -6.95 -3.28 2.95
C PHE A 58 -5.59 -3.84 2.50
N GLY A 59 -4.64 -3.99 3.43
CA GLY A 59 -3.36 -4.67 3.21
C GLY A 59 -3.52 -6.12 2.75
N LEU A 60 -4.41 -6.86 3.39
CA LEU A 60 -4.67 -8.26 3.07
C LEU A 60 -5.41 -8.40 1.73
N CYS A 61 -6.52 -7.68 1.56
CA CYS A 61 -7.42 -7.86 0.41
C CYS A 61 -6.90 -7.17 -0.85
N TYR A 62 -6.45 -5.92 -0.75
CA TYR A 62 -6.04 -5.15 -1.93
C TYR A 62 -4.57 -5.41 -2.27
N LEU A 63 -3.64 -5.07 -1.36
CA LEU A 63 -2.21 -5.20 -1.62
C LEU A 63 -1.77 -6.68 -1.74
N GLY A 64 -2.45 -7.55 -1.01
CA GLY A 64 -2.21 -8.98 -1.04
C GLY A 64 -2.93 -9.65 -2.21
N ALA A 65 -4.23 -9.87 -2.03
CA ALA A 65 -4.99 -10.73 -2.92
C ALA A 65 -5.21 -10.12 -4.32
N PHE A 66 -5.74 -8.89 -4.39
CA PHE A 66 -6.06 -8.25 -5.67
C PHE A 66 -4.80 -7.94 -6.49
N GLN A 67 -3.78 -7.32 -5.87
CA GLN A 67 -2.54 -7.03 -6.57
C GLN A 67 -1.79 -8.28 -7.00
N TYR A 68 -1.88 -9.39 -6.26
CA TYR A 68 -1.37 -10.68 -6.75
C TYR A 68 -2.04 -11.07 -8.07
N VAL A 69 -3.37 -11.02 -8.15
CA VAL A 69 -4.12 -11.32 -9.39
C VAL A 69 -3.71 -10.36 -10.50
N GLN A 70 -3.62 -9.06 -10.22
CA GLN A 70 -3.23 -8.05 -11.20
C GLN A 70 -1.82 -8.33 -11.77
N TYR A 71 -0.80 -8.44 -10.93
CA TYR A 71 0.58 -8.58 -11.37
C TYR A 71 0.89 -9.96 -11.97
N THR A 72 0.27 -11.03 -11.46
CA THR A 72 0.60 -12.40 -11.90
C THR A 72 -0.32 -12.93 -13.00
N LEU A 73 -1.59 -12.49 -13.05
CA LEU A 73 -2.57 -13.02 -14.00
C LEU A 73 -2.90 -12.01 -15.11
N TRP A 74 -3.04 -10.72 -14.79
CA TRP A 74 -3.48 -9.73 -15.78
C TRP A 74 -2.31 -9.16 -16.58
N PHE A 75 -1.25 -8.72 -15.92
CA PHE A 75 -0.14 -8.05 -16.59
C PHE A 75 0.56 -8.90 -17.66
N PRO A 76 0.80 -10.21 -17.46
CA PRO A 76 1.36 -11.05 -18.51
C PRO A 76 0.46 -11.22 -19.73
N ARG A 77 -0.87 -11.14 -19.55
CA ARG A 77 -1.87 -11.31 -20.61
C ARG A 77 -2.17 -10.01 -21.35
N LEU A 78 -2.35 -8.91 -20.63
CA LEU A 78 -2.71 -7.60 -21.18
C LEU A 78 -1.50 -6.86 -21.78
N PHE A 79 -0.31 -7.10 -21.22
CA PHE A 79 0.91 -6.44 -21.63
C PHE A 79 2.03 -7.48 -21.80
N PRO A 80 1.95 -8.38 -22.81
CA PRO A 80 2.96 -9.40 -23.01
C PRO A 80 4.33 -8.79 -23.38
N GLY A 81 5.40 -9.53 -23.14
CA GLY A 81 6.78 -9.13 -23.46
C GLY A 81 7.51 -8.34 -22.38
N THR A 82 8.79 -8.08 -22.62
CA THR A 82 9.72 -7.41 -21.69
C THR A 82 10.34 -6.13 -22.27
N GLY A 83 9.98 -5.76 -23.50
CA GLY A 83 10.47 -4.54 -24.14
C GLY A 83 9.93 -3.25 -23.49
N ALA A 84 10.62 -2.13 -23.74
CA ALA A 84 10.34 -0.84 -23.11
C ALA A 84 8.87 -0.39 -23.25
N ILE A 85 8.23 -0.65 -24.39
CA ILE A 85 6.81 -0.31 -24.61
C ILE A 85 5.89 -1.11 -23.69
N SER A 86 6.15 -2.41 -23.51
CA SER A 86 5.34 -3.26 -22.63
C SER A 86 5.51 -2.86 -21.16
N VAL A 87 6.75 -2.56 -20.76
CA VAL A 87 7.05 -2.03 -19.42
C VAL A 87 6.37 -0.69 -19.20
N GLY A 88 6.46 0.24 -20.15
CA GLY A 88 5.81 1.55 -20.09
C GLY A 88 4.29 1.44 -19.94
N LYS A 89 3.65 0.53 -20.68
CA LYS A 89 2.20 0.26 -20.54
C LYS A 89 1.84 -0.29 -19.14
N ARG A 90 2.63 -1.21 -18.60
CA ARG A 90 2.41 -1.74 -17.23
C ARG A 90 2.54 -0.65 -16.18
N VAL A 91 3.56 0.21 -16.29
CA VAL A 91 3.76 1.34 -15.37
C VAL A 91 2.62 2.34 -15.48
N ALA A 92 2.22 2.72 -16.70
CA ALA A 92 1.12 3.65 -16.90
C ALA A 92 -0.20 3.09 -16.32
N PHE A 93 -0.50 1.82 -16.55
CA PHE A 93 -1.66 1.16 -15.96
C PHE A 93 -1.57 1.14 -14.43
N ASP A 94 -0.41 0.78 -13.88
CA ASP A 94 -0.22 0.66 -12.46
C ASP A 94 -0.38 2.00 -11.72
N GLN A 95 0.14 3.08 -12.31
CA GLN A 95 0.10 4.41 -11.69
C GLN A 95 -1.25 5.10 -11.88
N ILE A 96 -1.83 5.03 -13.08
CA ILE A 96 -3.07 5.74 -13.40
C ILE A 96 -4.28 4.93 -12.94
N ILE A 97 -4.38 3.67 -13.39
CA ILE A 97 -5.57 2.84 -13.17
C ILE A 97 -5.54 2.22 -11.79
N ASN A 98 -4.50 1.43 -11.47
CA ASN A 98 -4.43 0.74 -10.19
C ASN A 98 -4.25 1.72 -9.04
N THR A 99 -3.26 2.60 -9.06
CA THR A 99 -2.97 3.50 -7.93
C THR A 99 -3.97 4.65 -7.85
N GLY A 100 -4.13 5.41 -8.93
CA GLY A 100 -5.03 6.56 -8.98
C GLY A 100 -6.51 6.18 -8.96
N MET A 101 -6.98 5.31 -9.86
CA MET A 101 -8.42 5.08 -10.02
C MET A 101 -9.02 3.99 -9.12
N TRP A 102 -8.22 3.05 -8.61
CA TRP A 102 -8.74 1.92 -7.83
C TRP A 102 -8.27 1.96 -6.38
N TYR A 103 -6.96 1.97 -6.13
CA TYR A 103 -6.35 1.88 -4.80
C TYR A 103 -6.81 3.02 -3.89
N TYR A 104 -6.53 4.28 -4.26
CA TYR A 104 -6.86 5.40 -3.39
C TYR A 104 -8.37 5.59 -3.22
N PRO A 105 -9.20 5.63 -4.27
CA PRO A 105 -10.63 5.79 -4.11
C PRO A 105 -11.24 4.73 -3.21
N LEU A 106 -10.84 3.47 -3.41
CA LEU A 106 -11.34 2.36 -2.59
C LEU A 106 -10.85 2.47 -1.15
N PHE A 107 -9.58 2.83 -0.93
CA PHE A 107 -9.04 3.05 0.42
C PHE A 107 -9.85 4.12 1.16
N TYR A 108 -10.09 5.27 0.53
CA TYR A 108 -10.87 6.35 1.14
C TYR A 108 -12.32 5.94 1.43
N VAL A 109 -12.96 5.19 0.53
CA VAL A 109 -14.33 4.68 0.74
C VAL A 109 -14.37 3.70 1.91
N VAL A 110 -13.49 2.69 1.91
CA VAL A 110 -13.42 1.67 2.98
C VAL A 110 -13.10 2.33 4.31
N GLN A 111 -12.12 3.24 4.33
CA GLN A 111 -11.76 3.99 5.53
C GLN A 111 -12.97 4.75 6.08
N ASN A 112 -13.65 5.52 5.23
CA ASN A 112 -14.78 6.33 5.66
C ASN A 112 -15.92 5.46 6.21
N MET A 113 -16.24 4.35 5.55
CA MET A 113 -17.29 3.43 6.02
C MET A 113 -16.96 2.78 7.37
N VAL A 114 -15.74 2.25 7.51
CA VAL A 114 -15.33 1.54 8.72
C VAL A 114 -15.21 2.49 9.92
N MET A 115 -14.61 3.65 9.72
CA MET A 115 -14.36 4.59 10.81
C MET A 115 -15.62 5.34 11.24
N THR A 116 -16.57 5.60 10.33
CA THR A 116 -17.89 6.14 10.69
C THR A 116 -18.90 5.06 11.10
N SER A 117 -18.58 3.79 10.89
CA SER A 117 -19.49 2.65 11.11
C SER A 117 -20.76 2.71 10.26
N ARG A 118 -20.71 3.37 9.09
CA ARG A 118 -21.85 3.57 8.18
C ARG A 118 -21.56 2.97 6.81
N PHE A 119 -22.44 2.07 6.36
CA PHE A 119 -22.29 1.31 5.11
C PHE A 119 -23.38 1.66 4.11
N ASP A 120 -23.47 2.95 3.79
CA ASP A 120 -24.46 3.49 2.87
C ASP A 120 -23.79 4.27 1.72
N THR A 121 -24.57 4.53 0.67
CA THR A 121 -24.10 5.22 -0.54
C THR A 121 -23.63 6.65 -0.28
N ARG A 122 -24.19 7.34 0.72
CA ARG A 122 -23.77 8.70 1.07
C ARG A 122 -22.38 8.67 1.71
N THR A 123 -22.14 7.77 2.66
CA THR A 123 -20.82 7.59 3.28
C THR A 123 -19.75 7.21 2.25
N ALA A 124 -20.11 6.39 1.25
CA ALA A 124 -19.24 6.08 0.11
C ALA A 124 -18.87 7.33 -0.70
N ARG A 125 -19.87 8.16 -1.03
CA ARG A 125 -19.68 9.41 -1.78
C ARG A 125 -18.81 10.40 -1.01
N GLU A 126 -18.98 10.50 0.30
CA GLU A 126 -18.14 11.35 1.16
C GLU A 126 -16.67 10.90 1.12
N GLY A 127 -16.40 9.58 1.16
CA GLY A 127 -15.06 9.03 0.97
C GLY A 127 -14.48 9.41 -0.40
N LEU A 128 -15.26 9.29 -1.48
CA LEU A 128 -14.81 9.65 -2.82
C LEU A 128 -14.56 11.16 -2.98
N THR A 129 -15.36 12.01 -2.33
CA THR A 129 -15.12 13.46 -2.29
C THR A 129 -13.80 13.79 -1.58
N ARG A 130 -13.52 13.13 -0.44
CA ARG A 130 -12.24 13.28 0.26
C ARG A 130 -11.07 12.81 -0.61
N TYR A 131 -11.22 11.71 -1.35
CA TYR A 131 -10.21 11.27 -2.31
C TYR A 131 -9.97 12.34 -3.39
N ARG A 132 -11.02 12.88 -4.01
CA ARG A 132 -10.88 13.91 -5.06
C ARG A 132 -10.16 15.16 -4.58
N ALA A 133 -10.37 15.54 -3.32
CA ALA A 133 -9.67 16.67 -2.71
C ALA A 133 -8.17 16.40 -2.48
N ASN A 134 -7.79 15.14 -2.25
CA ASN A 134 -6.44 14.76 -1.84
C ASN A 134 -5.60 14.09 -2.92
N VAL A 135 -6.21 13.63 -4.03
CA VAL A 135 -5.56 12.79 -5.06
C VAL A 135 -4.23 13.36 -5.54
N VAL A 136 -4.17 14.67 -5.79
CA VAL A 136 -2.94 15.31 -6.27
C VAL A 136 -1.83 15.22 -5.23
N ALA A 137 -2.14 15.51 -3.97
CA ALA A 137 -1.19 15.41 -2.86
C ALA A 137 -0.75 13.95 -2.63
N ASP A 138 -1.69 13.01 -2.63
CA ASP A 138 -1.42 11.58 -2.38
C ASP A 138 -0.56 10.97 -3.49
N MET A 139 -0.90 11.23 -4.75
CA MET A 139 -0.11 10.78 -5.90
C MET A 139 1.28 11.41 -5.89
N THR A 140 1.38 12.70 -5.57
CA THR A 140 2.67 13.40 -5.47
C THR A 140 3.54 12.80 -4.37
N ASN A 141 2.98 12.55 -3.18
CA ASN A 141 3.71 11.94 -2.07
C ASN A 141 4.13 10.50 -2.39
N CYS A 142 3.26 9.74 -3.07
CA CYS A 142 3.59 8.40 -3.56
C CYS A 142 4.78 8.45 -4.51
N TRP A 143 4.76 9.32 -5.52
CA TRP A 143 5.87 9.44 -6.47
C TRP A 143 7.16 9.95 -5.85
N LYS A 144 7.07 10.89 -4.89
CA LYS A 144 8.24 11.38 -4.14
C LYS A 144 8.98 10.27 -3.41
N LEU A 145 8.28 9.23 -2.95
CA LEU A 145 8.92 8.07 -2.35
C LEU A 145 9.31 7.03 -3.42
N TRP A 146 8.35 6.60 -4.22
CA TRP A 146 8.52 5.42 -5.07
C TRP A 146 9.47 5.65 -6.23
N VAL A 147 9.47 6.82 -6.86
CA VAL A 147 10.37 7.10 -8.00
C VAL A 147 11.85 6.99 -7.60
N PRO A 148 12.36 7.74 -6.59
CA PRO A 148 13.77 7.62 -6.21
C PRO A 148 14.12 6.23 -5.65
N MET A 149 13.22 5.63 -4.87
CA MET A 149 13.46 4.29 -4.33
C MET A 149 13.55 3.22 -5.42
N GLN A 150 12.73 3.31 -6.48
CA GLN A 150 12.81 2.39 -7.60
C GLN A 150 14.06 2.62 -8.46
N VAL A 151 14.52 3.86 -8.59
CA VAL A 151 15.82 4.16 -9.23
C VAL A 151 16.96 3.48 -8.46
N ILE A 152 16.99 3.57 -7.13
CA ILE A 152 17.97 2.87 -6.30
C ILE A 152 17.83 1.35 -6.44
N ASN A 153 16.60 0.84 -6.41
CA ASN A 153 16.31 -0.59 -6.49
C ASN A 153 16.83 -1.21 -7.80
N PHE A 154 16.68 -0.51 -8.92
CA PHE A 154 17.11 -1.02 -10.21
C PHE A 154 18.58 -0.75 -10.54
N SER A 155 19.17 0.32 -9.98
CA SER A 155 20.57 0.69 -10.26
C SER A 155 21.58 0.06 -9.30
N LEU A 156 21.27 -0.01 -7.99
CA LEU A 156 22.22 -0.41 -6.95
C LEU A 156 21.88 -1.75 -6.30
N VAL A 157 20.60 -2.12 -6.19
CA VAL A 157 20.18 -3.31 -5.45
C VAL A 157 20.35 -4.59 -6.31
N PRO A 158 21.07 -5.61 -5.81
CA PRO A 158 21.20 -6.90 -6.49
C PRO A 158 19.84 -7.53 -6.81
N VAL A 159 19.72 -8.20 -7.97
CA VAL A 159 18.43 -8.73 -8.48
C VAL A 159 17.65 -9.59 -7.47
N HIS A 160 18.34 -10.38 -6.66
CA HIS A 160 17.75 -11.26 -5.65
C HIS A 160 17.26 -10.51 -4.38
N LEU A 161 17.74 -9.28 -4.15
CA LEU A 161 17.33 -8.41 -3.04
C LEU A 161 16.28 -7.37 -3.43
N ARG A 162 15.97 -7.20 -4.72
CA ARG A 162 15.05 -6.15 -5.19
C ARG A 162 13.63 -6.27 -4.62
N VAL A 163 13.15 -7.52 -4.45
CA VAL A 163 11.84 -7.79 -3.87
C VAL A 163 11.81 -7.47 -2.37
N PRO A 164 12.75 -7.98 -1.54
CA PRO A 164 12.89 -7.55 -0.15
C PRO A 164 13.03 -6.03 0.02
N PHE A 165 13.83 -5.37 -0.83
CA PHE A 165 14.01 -3.91 -0.77
C PHE A 165 12.68 -3.18 -1.03
N ALA A 166 11.97 -3.53 -2.12
CA ALA A 166 10.68 -2.94 -2.42
C ALA A 166 9.64 -3.20 -1.32
N ALA A 167 9.68 -4.37 -0.66
CA ALA A 167 8.82 -4.67 0.48
C ALA A 167 9.12 -3.75 1.68
N GLY A 168 10.39 -3.44 1.95
CA GLY A 168 10.81 -2.47 2.96
C GLY A 168 10.32 -1.05 2.64
N VAL A 169 10.50 -0.59 1.41
CA VAL A 169 9.97 0.72 0.95
C VAL A 169 8.44 0.74 1.07
N SER A 170 7.76 -0.36 0.76
CA SER A 170 6.32 -0.48 0.89
C SER A 170 5.84 -0.41 2.35
N PHE A 171 6.64 -0.91 3.30
CA PHE A 171 6.37 -0.74 4.73
C PHE A 171 6.47 0.73 5.13
N VAL A 172 7.54 1.43 4.71
CA VAL A 172 7.70 2.88 4.93
C VAL A 172 6.52 3.66 4.33
N TRP A 173 6.10 3.32 3.11
CA TRP A 173 4.91 3.91 2.49
C TRP A 173 3.64 3.67 3.32
N SER A 174 3.48 2.48 3.91
CA SER A 174 2.33 2.14 4.76
C SER A 174 2.32 3.03 6.02
N CYS A 175 3.48 3.29 6.61
CA CYS A 175 3.61 4.23 7.73
C CYS A 175 3.26 5.66 7.29
N ILE A 176 3.78 6.12 6.14
CA ILE A 176 3.48 7.46 5.61
C ILE A 176 1.98 7.62 5.34
N LEU A 177 1.35 6.64 4.69
CA LEU A 177 -0.09 6.68 4.41
C LEU A 177 -0.91 6.71 5.70
N SER A 178 -0.52 5.92 6.71
CA SER A 178 -1.12 5.96 8.04
C SER A 178 -0.96 7.35 8.67
N ALA A 179 0.23 7.93 8.67
CA ALA A 179 0.47 9.26 9.24
C ALA A 179 -0.27 10.39 8.50
N LEU A 180 -0.40 10.29 7.17
CA LEU A 180 -1.04 11.32 6.36
C LEU A 180 -2.56 11.26 6.36
N ARG A 181 -3.13 10.07 6.49
CA ARG A 181 -4.56 9.82 6.23
C ARG A 181 -5.28 9.06 7.31
N GLY A 182 -4.59 8.52 8.31
CA GLY A 182 -5.17 7.61 9.30
C GLY A 182 -6.15 8.25 10.27
N ASP A 183 -6.04 9.55 10.55
CA ASP A 183 -6.82 10.28 11.55
C ASP A 183 -8.19 10.79 11.05
N MET A 184 -8.56 10.55 9.78
CA MET A 184 -9.79 11.05 9.16
C MET A 184 -10.19 12.48 9.56
N LYS A 185 -9.23 13.41 9.61
CA LYS A 185 -9.57 14.80 9.89
C LYS A 185 -10.64 15.30 8.92
N PRO A 186 -11.67 16.02 9.41
CA PRO A 186 -12.58 16.76 8.55
C PRO A 186 -11.80 17.68 7.62
N ILE A 187 -12.35 17.98 6.44
CA ILE A 187 -11.74 18.93 5.50
C ILE A 187 -11.77 20.32 6.16
N GLU A 188 -10.67 20.71 6.81
CA GLU A 188 -10.43 22.12 7.15
C GLU A 188 -10.03 22.83 5.86
N VAL A 189 -10.95 23.63 5.33
CA VAL A 189 -10.63 24.61 4.29
C VAL A 189 -9.98 25.80 4.98
N SER A 190 -8.66 25.79 5.15
CA SER A 190 -7.78 26.98 5.11
C SER A 190 -6.35 26.58 5.46
N GLY A 191 -5.40 27.23 4.79
CA GLY A 191 -3.97 27.00 4.90
C GLY A 191 -3.47 27.14 6.33
N ASP A 192 -2.79 26.10 6.81
CA ASP A 192 -1.39 26.14 7.20
C ASP A 192 -0.99 24.71 7.55
N MET A 193 0.02 24.19 6.85
CA MET A 193 0.68 22.95 7.27
C MET A 193 1.41 23.23 8.57
N ILE A 194 0.72 23.09 9.70
CA ILE A 194 1.39 22.94 11.00
C ILE A 194 1.94 21.51 11.00
N MET A 195 3.19 21.39 10.52
CA MET A 195 4.06 20.29 10.91
C MET A 195 4.03 20.22 12.43
N LYS A 196 3.48 19.14 12.99
CA LYS A 196 3.68 18.86 14.42
C LYS A 196 5.20 18.86 14.64
N PRO A 197 5.73 19.65 15.59
CA PRO A 197 7.15 19.72 15.81
C PRO A 197 7.67 18.32 16.13
N ILE A 198 8.74 17.93 15.44
CA ILE A 198 9.52 16.74 15.75
C ILE A 198 9.98 16.91 17.19
N LYS A 199 9.34 16.22 18.14
CA LYS A 199 9.86 16.12 19.50
C LYS A 199 11.12 15.29 19.42
N VAL A 200 12.26 15.96 19.32
CA VAL A 200 13.56 15.41 19.67
C VAL A 200 13.74 15.78 21.14
N GLU A 201 13.44 14.84 22.03
CA GLU A 201 14.10 14.81 23.35
C GLU A 201 15.36 13.96 23.22
#